data_AF-A7ASG1-F1
#
_entry.id   AF-A7ASG1-F1
#
_cell.length_a   1.000
_cell.length_b   1.000
_cell.length_c   1.000
_cell.angle_alpha   90.00
_cell.angle_beta   90.00
_cell.angle_gamma   90.00
#
_symmetry.space_group_name_H-M   'P 1'
#
loop_
_entity.id
_entity.type
_entity.pdbx_description
1 polymer ?
#
loop_
_entity_poly.entity_id
_entity_poly.type
_entity_poly.pdbx_seq_one_letter_code
_entity_poly.pdbx_strand_id
1 'polypeptide(L)'
;MNANERVVLADGSAVVVPLDASVAPDDDNDDEAKIERIHNVWGSSSGARSDFLGIYCKHRNAEAERLQNQEKQWETETENKIFQTIRYTRMQKELQKTAKRREKRMKKKNKITTSSKNSTIVSQSYEVTQDGSTDQTSEGVKSVCEDKNKSMGSENVEESTYIRNVPNIIIEEDTL
;
A
#
# COMPACT_ATOMS: atom_id res chain seq x y z
N MET A 1 23.85 10.38 -20.45
CA MET A 1 23.65 9.79 -21.80
C MET A 1 22.52 8.78 -21.71
N ASN A 2 21.39 9.00 -22.39
CA ASN A 2 20.24 8.11 -22.29
C ASN A 2 20.48 6.85 -23.13
N ALA A 3 20.78 5.74 -22.48
CA ALA A 3 20.89 4.44 -23.13
C ALA A 3 19.47 3.93 -23.43
N ASN A 4 19.02 4.06 -24.68
CA ASN A 4 17.76 3.46 -25.11
C ASN A 4 17.98 1.97 -25.37
N GLU A 5 17.28 1.12 -24.63
CA GLU A 5 17.32 -0.33 -24.84
C GLU A 5 16.48 -0.69 -26.08
N ARG A 6 17.09 -1.45 -27.00
CA ARG A 6 16.39 -1.95 -28.19
C ARG A 6 15.96 -3.39 -27.93
N VAL A 7 14.66 -3.60 -27.82
CA VAL A 7 14.07 -4.94 -27.69
C VAL A 7 13.61 -5.39 -29.07
N VAL A 8 14.12 -6.52 -29.54
CA VAL A 8 13.69 -7.14 -30.81
C VAL A 8 12.60 -8.15 -30.50
N LEU A 9 11.44 -7.98 -31.12
CA LEU A 9 10.28 -8.86 -31.00
C LEU A 9 10.42 -10.07 -31.94
N ALA A 10 9.62 -11.11 -31.68
CA ALA A 10 9.69 -12.38 -32.41
C ALA A 10 9.35 -12.26 -33.91
N ASP A 11 8.66 -11.19 -34.31
CA ASP A 11 8.36 -10.83 -35.69
C ASP A 11 9.53 -10.11 -36.40
N GLY A 12 10.64 -9.88 -35.70
CA GLY A 12 11.82 -9.17 -36.20
C GLY A 12 11.71 -7.65 -36.11
N SER A 13 10.59 -7.12 -35.58
CA SER A 13 10.45 -5.68 -35.34
C SER A 13 11.23 -5.25 -34.09
N ALA A 14 11.91 -4.10 -34.16
CA ALA A 14 12.66 -3.55 -33.04
C ALA A 14 11.89 -2.39 -32.41
N VAL A 15 11.55 -2.52 -31.12
CA VAL A 15 10.91 -1.47 -30.33
C VAL A 15 11.97 -0.81 -29.46
N VAL A 16 12.04 0.51 -29.56
CA VAL A 16 12.90 1.34 -28.71
C VAL A 16 12.13 1.64 -27.43
N VAL A 17 12.55 1.05 -26.32
CA VAL A 17 11.98 1.35 -25.01
C VAL A 17 12.83 2.46 -24.39
N PRO A 18 12.29 3.67 -24.16
CA PRO A 18 13.01 4.67 -23.39
C PRO A 18 13.14 4.16 -21.96
N LEU A 19 14.36 3.87 -21.53
CA LEU A 19 14.66 3.64 -20.12
C LEU A 19 14.51 4.99 -19.40
N ASP A 20 13.83 4.96 -18.26
CA ASP A 20 13.07 6.09 -17.71
C ASP A 20 13.84 7.40 -17.58
N ALA A 21 13.17 8.48 -17.99
CA ALA A 21 13.54 9.87 -17.73
C ALA A 21 13.40 10.29 -16.24
N SER A 22 13.22 9.32 -15.32
CA SER A 22 13.09 9.54 -13.88
C SER A 22 14.43 9.53 -13.15
N VAL A 23 15.48 9.01 -13.79
CA VAL A 23 16.86 9.33 -13.42
C VAL A 23 17.13 10.70 -14.02
N ALA A 24 16.81 11.76 -13.26
CA ALA A 24 17.45 13.04 -13.52
C ALA A 24 18.94 12.74 -13.69
N PRO A 25 19.62 13.29 -14.72
CA PRO A 25 21.07 13.18 -14.74
C PRO A 25 21.54 13.71 -13.39
N ASP A 26 22.15 12.85 -12.58
CA ASP A 26 22.95 13.31 -11.45
C ASP A 26 23.87 14.35 -12.08
N ASP A 27 23.71 15.59 -11.66
CA ASP A 27 24.57 16.67 -12.12
C ASP A 27 25.94 16.25 -11.58
N ASP A 28 26.80 15.66 -12.42
CA ASP A 28 28.14 15.12 -12.08
C ASP A 28 29.10 16.21 -11.52
N ASN A 29 28.56 17.34 -11.06
CA ASN A 29 29.18 18.50 -10.46
C ASN A 29 28.74 18.74 -9.00
N ASP A 30 28.14 17.76 -8.32
CA ASP A 30 27.76 17.88 -6.90
C ASP A 30 28.97 17.93 -5.94
N ASP A 31 30.18 17.58 -6.42
CA ASP A 31 31.42 17.69 -5.65
C ASP A 31 32.04 19.11 -5.68
N GLU A 32 31.54 20.00 -6.55
CA GLU A 32 31.93 21.41 -6.49
C GLU A 32 31.10 22.11 -5.42
N ALA A 33 31.74 22.43 -4.29
CA ALA A 33 31.14 23.26 -3.27
C ALA A 33 30.71 24.61 -3.89
N LYS A 34 29.43 24.71 -4.27
CA LYS A 34 28.80 25.97 -4.68
C LYS A 34 28.82 26.87 -3.47
N ILE A 35 29.85 27.69 -3.36
CA ILE A 35 29.90 28.79 -2.40
C ILE A 35 28.80 29.77 -2.85
N GLU A 36 27.62 29.69 -2.23
CA GLU A 36 26.48 30.59 -2.45
C GLU A 36 26.76 31.99 -1.88
N ARG A 37 27.88 32.61 -2.25
CA ARG A 37 28.17 33.97 -1.83
C ARG A 37 27.35 34.93 -2.69
N ILE A 38 26.34 35.54 -2.09
CA ILE A 38 25.61 36.63 -2.74
C ILE A 38 26.54 37.85 -2.77
N HIS A 39 27.05 38.20 -3.96
CA HIS A 39 28.00 39.30 -4.13
C HIS A 39 27.34 40.69 -4.07
N ASN A 40 26.04 40.79 -4.32
CA ASN A 40 25.30 42.06 -4.43
C ASN A 40 24.48 42.37 -3.18
N VAL A 41 24.99 42.08 -1.98
CA VAL A 41 24.33 42.45 -0.73
C VAL A 41 24.68 43.89 -0.39
N TRP A 42 23.67 44.76 -0.42
CA TRP A 42 23.81 46.14 0.02
C TRP A 42 23.56 46.23 1.54
N GLY A 43 24.36 47.03 2.26
CA GLY A 43 24.42 47.02 3.74
C GLY A 43 23.06 47.22 4.44
N SER A 44 22.88 46.57 5.59
CA SER A 44 21.59 46.39 6.28
C SER A 44 20.84 47.68 6.66
N SER A 45 21.54 48.81 6.80
CA SER A 45 20.95 50.11 7.16
C SER A 45 20.75 51.05 5.97
N SER A 46 20.97 50.57 4.74
CA SER A 46 20.87 51.42 3.57
C SER A 46 19.44 51.50 3.04
N GLY A 47 19.10 52.61 2.41
CA GLY A 47 17.79 52.81 1.79
C GLY A 47 17.53 51.85 0.62
N ALA A 48 16.24 51.67 0.30
CA ALA A 48 15.83 50.88 -0.86
C ALA A 48 16.33 51.53 -2.16
N ARG A 49 17.03 50.75 -2.98
CA ARG A 49 17.42 51.13 -4.34
C ARG A 49 16.24 50.94 -5.30
N SER A 50 16.26 51.59 -6.46
CA SER A 50 15.19 51.55 -7.46
C SER A 50 14.86 50.15 -8.00
N ASP A 51 15.79 49.20 -7.92
CA ASP A 51 15.65 47.80 -8.36
C ASP A 51 15.06 46.87 -7.30
N PHE A 52 14.87 47.36 -6.06
CA PHE A 52 14.39 46.57 -4.91
C PHE A 52 13.09 45.84 -5.19
N LEU A 53 12.10 46.52 -5.78
CA LEU A 53 10.78 45.93 -6.04
C LEU A 53 10.86 44.78 -7.06
N GLY A 54 11.70 44.92 -8.09
CA GLY A 54 11.90 43.87 -9.09
C GLY A 54 12.57 42.63 -8.51
N ILE A 55 13.58 42.82 -7.64
CA ILE A 55 14.26 41.72 -6.93
C ILE A 55 13.30 41.02 -5.97
N TYR A 56 12.53 41.78 -5.19
CA TYR A 56 11.54 41.25 -4.26
C TYR A 56 10.50 40.38 -4.97
N CYS A 57 9.92 40.86 -6.08
CA CYS A 57 8.93 40.08 -6.83
C CYS A 57 9.51 38.76 -7.36
N LYS A 58 10.77 38.76 -7.82
CA LYS A 58 11.45 37.53 -8.26
C LYS A 58 11.62 36.53 -7.12
N HIS A 59 12.14 36.98 -5.97
CA HIS A 59 12.30 36.11 -4.80
C HIS A 59 10.97 35.60 -4.28
N ARG A 60 9.94 36.45 -4.23
CA ARG A 60 8.58 36.04 -3.83
C ARG A 60 8.03 34.96 -4.75
N ASN A 61 8.18 35.11 -6.06
CA ASN A 61 7.69 34.12 -7.02
C ASN A 61 8.46 32.80 -6.90
N ALA A 62 9.79 32.86 -6.76
CA ALA A 62 10.62 31.67 -6.56
C ALA A 62 10.25 30.92 -5.27
N GLU A 63 10.06 31.63 -4.15
CA GLU A 63 9.61 31.01 -2.90
C GLU A 63 8.20 30.45 -3.00
N ALA A 64 7.29 31.15 -3.68
CA ALA A 64 5.93 30.65 -3.90
C ALA A 64 5.93 29.36 -4.74
N GLU A 65 6.74 29.30 -5.79
CA GLU A 65 6.92 28.09 -6.60
C GLU A 65 7.54 26.94 -5.78
N ARG A 66 8.56 27.24 -4.97
CA ARG A 66 9.17 26.26 -4.06
C ARG A 66 8.14 25.66 -3.10
N LEU A 67 7.31 26.50 -2.49
CA LEU A 67 6.25 26.06 -1.58
C LEU A 67 5.18 25.23 -2.31
N GLN A 68 4.76 25.65 -3.51
CA GLN A 68 3.79 24.90 -4.30
C GLN A 68 4.31 23.51 -4.70
N ASN A 69 5.59 23.41 -5.08
CA ASN A 69 6.21 22.14 -5.42
C ASN A 69 6.30 21.21 -4.20
N GLN A 70 6.66 21.76 -3.04
CA GLN A 70 6.71 21.01 -1.78
C GLN A 70 5.31 20.51 -1.37
N GLU A 71 4.28 21.36 -1.47
CA GLU A 71 2.88 20.99 -1.19
C GLU A 71 2.41 19.86 -2.11
N LYS A 72 2.67 19.98 -3.42
CA LYS A 72 2.31 18.97 -4.43
C LYS A 72 3.00 17.63 -4.17
N GLN A 73 4.28 17.65 -3.82
CA GLN A 73 5.01 16.43 -3.46
C GLN A 73 4.38 15.77 -2.24
N TRP A 74 4.10 16.55 -1.19
CA TRP A 74 3.45 16.04 0.01
C TRP A 74 2.05 15.46 -0.25
N GLU A 75 1.24 16.13 -1.07
CA GLU A 75 -0.08 15.67 -1.47
C GLU A 75 0.01 14.32 -2.22
N THR A 76 0.86 14.24 -3.25
CA THR A 76 1.04 13.01 -4.02
C THR A 76 1.57 11.84 -3.17
N GLU A 77 2.50 12.09 -2.25
CA GLU A 77 2.97 11.08 -1.32
C GLU A 77 1.86 10.60 -0.38
N THR A 78 1.04 11.52 0.11
CA THR A 78 -0.04 11.22 1.05
C THR A 78 -1.12 10.40 0.36
N GLU A 79 -1.54 10.79 -0.84
CA GLU A 79 -2.48 10.02 -1.67
C GLU A 79 -1.96 8.62 -1.96
N ASN A 80 -0.68 8.49 -2.32
CA ASN A 80 -0.05 7.20 -2.57
C ASN A 80 -0.02 6.32 -1.30
N LYS A 81 0.31 6.89 -0.14
CA LYS A 81 0.28 6.18 1.15
C LYS A 81 -1.14 5.72 1.48
N ILE A 82 -2.15 6.56 1.29
CA ILE A 82 -3.56 6.21 1.51
C ILE A 82 -3.98 5.07 0.57
N PHE A 83 -3.67 5.17 -0.72
CA PHE A 83 -4.00 4.14 -1.69
C PHE A 83 -3.37 2.78 -1.33
N GLN A 84 -2.08 2.78 -0.99
CA GLN A 84 -1.36 1.56 -0.63
C GLN A 84 -1.91 0.93 0.66
N THR A 85 -2.24 1.73 1.67
CA THR A 85 -2.80 1.22 2.94
C THR A 85 -4.19 0.61 2.74
N ILE A 86 -5.07 1.25 1.95
CA ILE A 86 -6.39 0.71 1.59
C ILE A 86 -6.21 -0.61 0.82
N ARG A 87 -5.34 -0.62 -0.20
CA ARG A 87 -5.07 -1.81 -1.02
C ARG A 87 -4.55 -2.97 -0.16
N TYR A 88 -3.58 -2.70 0.71
CA TYR A 88 -3.02 -3.69 1.62
C TYR A 88 -4.09 -4.26 2.56
N THR A 89 -4.93 -3.40 3.13
CA THR A 89 -6.02 -3.81 4.03
C THR A 89 -7.03 -4.73 3.33
N ARG A 90 -7.43 -4.39 2.09
CA ARG A 90 -8.32 -5.24 1.28
C ARG A 90 -7.69 -6.61 1.00
N MET A 91 -6.43 -6.62 0.58
CA MET A 91 -5.68 -7.85 0.34
C MET A 91 -5.61 -8.73 1.60
N GLN A 92 -5.33 -8.14 2.77
CA GLN A 92 -5.30 -8.89 4.03
C GLN A 92 -6.67 -9.49 4.38
N LYS A 93 -7.76 -8.73 4.23
CA LYS A 93 -9.13 -9.23 4.46
C LYS A 93 -9.44 -10.42 3.54
N GLU A 94 -9.05 -10.37 2.27
CA GLU A 94 -9.24 -11.45 1.30
C GLU A 94 -8.36 -12.68 1.58
N LEU A 95 -7.11 -12.48 1.97
CA LEU A 95 -6.19 -13.54 2.37
C LEU A 95 -6.73 -14.28 3.60
N GLN A 96 -7.24 -13.57 4.60
CA GLN A 96 -7.86 -14.19 5.78
C GLN A 96 -9.10 -15.01 5.43
N LYS A 97 -9.98 -14.48 4.56
CA LYS A 97 -11.16 -15.23 4.06
C LYS A 97 -10.72 -16.50 3.31
N THR A 98 -9.69 -16.38 2.47
CA THR A 98 -9.16 -17.49 1.68
C THR A 98 -8.48 -18.55 2.55
N ALA A 99 -7.70 -18.13 3.56
CA ALA A 99 -7.07 -19.00 4.54
C ALA A 99 -8.11 -19.82 5.32
N LYS A 100 -9.16 -19.16 5.85
CA LYS A 100 -10.29 -19.84 6.53
C LYS A 100 -10.98 -20.86 5.63
N ARG A 101 -11.24 -20.52 4.36
CA ARG A 101 -11.85 -21.46 3.38
C ARG A 101 -10.91 -22.62 3.04
N ARG A 102 -9.61 -22.35 2.88
CA ARG A 102 -8.58 -23.37 2.63
C ARG A 102 -8.47 -24.33 3.81
N GLU A 103 -8.43 -23.83 5.04
CA GLU A 103 -8.39 -24.64 6.25
C GLU A 103 -9.61 -25.56 6.37
N LYS A 104 -10.83 -25.03 6.11
CA LYS A 104 -12.06 -25.85 6.06
C LYS A 104 -11.97 -26.97 5.02
N ARG A 105 -11.45 -26.69 3.82
CA ARG A 105 -11.25 -27.70 2.77
C ARG A 105 -10.21 -28.75 3.16
N MET A 106 -9.09 -28.33 3.75
CA MET A 106 -8.05 -29.26 4.22
C MET A 106 -8.56 -30.16 5.34
N LYS A 107 -9.33 -29.61 6.30
CA LYS A 107 -10.01 -30.40 7.34
C LYS A 107 -10.95 -31.44 6.75
N LYS A 108 -11.76 -31.09 5.74
CA LYS A 108 -12.64 -32.03 5.03
C LYS A 108 -11.86 -33.10 4.27
N LYS A 109 -10.82 -32.71 3.54
CA LYS A 109 -9.94 -33.63 2.80
C LYS A 109 -9.29 -34.63 3.75
N ASN A 110 -8.74 -34.17 4.87
CA ASN A 110 -8.11 -35.04 5.87
C ASN A 110 -9.12 -36.05 6.43
N LYS A 111 -10.34 -35.61 6.80
CA LYS A 111 -11.41 -36.51 7.26
C LYS A 111 -11.73 -37.61 6.24
N ILE A 112 -11.90 -37.26 4.95
CA ILE A 112 -12.19 -38.23 3.88
C ILE A 112 -11.02 -39.22 3.72
N THR A 113 -9.78 -38.75 3.73
CA THR A 113 -8.61 -39.63 3.59
C THR A 113 -8.44 -40.56 4.79
N THR A 114 -8.78 -40.13 6.01
CA THR A 114 -8.73 -40.98 7.20
C THR A 114 -9.87 -41.99 7.24
N SER A 115 -11.09 -41.61 6.82
CA SER A 115 -12.22 -42.53 6.77
C SER A 115 -12.07 -43.58 5.67
N SER A 116 -11.52 -43.20 4.51
CA SER A 116 -11.25 -44.12 3.40
C SER A 116 -10.14 -45.14 3.73
N LYS A 117 -9.11 -44.74 4.48
CA LYS A 117 -8.06 -45.68 4.94
C LYS A 117 -8.60 -46.69 5.97
N ASN A 118 -9.56 -46.29 6.79
CA ASN A 118 -10.22 -47.20 7.75
C ASN A 118 -11.29 -48.09 7.09
N SER A 119 -11.92 -47.66 5.98
CA SER A 119 -12.89 -48.50 5.27
C SER A 119 -12.24 -49.60 4.41
N THR A 120 -11.00 -49.42 3.95
CA THR A 120 -10.28 -50.48 3.22
C THR A 120 -9.90 -51.68 4.11
N ILE A 121 -9.86 -51.53 5.44
CA ILE A 121 -9.58 -52.64 6.36
C ILE A 121 -10.86 -53.45 6.71
N VAL A 122 -12.06 -52.88 6.50
CA VAL A 122 -13.33 -53.47 6.99
C VAL A 122 -14.26 -53.95 5.86
N SER A 123 -13.87 -53.86 4.59
CA SER A 123 -14.74 -54.29 3.47
C SER A 123 -14.07 -55.32 2.58
N GLN A 124 -13.98 -56.53 3.11
CA GLN A 124 -13.96 -57.76 2.33
C GLN A 124 -15.19 -58.60 2.71
N SER A 125 -16.40 -58.04 2.62
CA SER A 125 -17.65 -58.80 2.68
C SER A 125 -18.88 -58.01 2.18
N TYR A 126 -19.38 -58.45 1.03
CA TYR A 126 -20.72 -58.42 0.39
C TYR A 126 -21.46 -57.11 0.00
N GLU A 127 -21.77 -57.08 -1.30
CA GLU A 127 -23.03 -56.79 -2.02
C GLU A 127 -23.79 -55.43 -1.93
N VAL A 128 -23.77 -54.74 -3.10
CA VAL A 128 -24.90 -54.27 -3.92
C VAL A 128 -26.23 -53.94 -3.19
N THR A 129 -26.60 -52.65 -3.20
CA THR A 129 -27.96 -52.23 -3.54
C THR A 129 -27.99 -50.76 -3.98
N GLN A 130 -28.93 -50.54 -4.90
CA GLN A 130 -29.17 -49.37 -5.72
C GLN A 130 -30.13 -48.40 -5.01
N ASP A 131 -30.23 -47.21 -5.59
CA ASP A 131 -31.33 -46.23 -5.50
C ASP A 131 -31.20 -45.06 -4.52
N GLY A 132 -31.41 -43.88 -5.10
CA GLY A 132 -31.23 -42.58 -4.50
C GLY A 132 -32.43 -42.05 -3.74
N SER A 133 -32.23 -40.90 -3.11
CA SER A 133 -33.33 -40.04 -2.69
C SER A 133 -32.84 -38.61 -2.52
N THR A 134 -33.65 -37.71 -3.04
CA THR A 134 -33.53 -36.26 -3.04
C THR A 134 -34.11 -35.68 -1.75
N ASP A 135 -33.53 -34.55 -1.33
CA ASP A 135 -34.23 -33.38 -0.79
C ASP A 135 -34.31 -33.15 0.74
N GLN A 136 -34.26 -31.83 1.02
CA GLN A 136 -34.75 -31.09 2.20
C GLN A 136 -33.79 -30.64 3.31
N THR A 137 -33.39 -29.37 3.14
CA THR A 137 -33.37 -28.27 4.11
C THR A 137 -34.00 -28.54 5.48
N SER A 138 -33.26 -28.20 6.54
CA SER A 138 -33.85 -27.74 7.81
C SER A 138 -33.04 -26.60 8.41
N GLU A 139 -33.79 -25.58 8.79
CA GLU A 139 -33.34 -24.34 9.40
C GLU A 139 -32.99 -24.55 10.90
N GLY A 140 -31.99 -23.78 11.35
CA GLY A 140 -32.02 -23.05 12.62
C GLY A 140 -31.95 -23.81 13.94
N VAL A 141 -30.79 -23.74 14.61
CA VAL A 141 -30.73 -23.38 16.05
C VAL A 141 -29.48 -22.53 16.31
N LYS A 142 -29.70 -21.30 16.77
CA LYS A 142 -28.70 -20.38 17.33
C LYS A 142 -28.20 -20.92 18.68
N SER A 143 -26.89 -21.04 18.87
CA SER A 143 -26.29 -21.11 20.21
C SER A 143 -25.34 -19.93 20.39
N VAL A 144 -25.85 -18.91 21.07
CA VAL A 144 -25.08 -17.81 21.64
C VAL A 144 -24.26 -18.36 22.80
N CYS A 145 -22.96 -18.14 22.79
CA CYS A 145 -22.12 -18.20 23.99
C CYS A 145 -21.45 -16.83 24.13
N GLU A 146 -21.95 -16.06 25.09
CA GLU A 146 -21.29 -14.88 25.62
C GLU A 146 -20.22 -15.35 26.60
N ASP A 147 -18.96 -14.95 26.38
CA ASP A 147 -17.93 -14.97 27.41
C ASP A 147 -17.38 -13.56 27.58
N LYS A 148 -17.63 -12.99 28.76
CA LYS A 148 -17.07 -11.72 29.21
C LYS A 148 -15.84 -11.98 30.10
N ASN A 149 -14.85 -11.10 29.92
CA ASN A 149 -13.80 -10.65 30.86
C ASN A 149 -12.40 -11.27 30.79
N LYS A 150 -11.41 -10.47 30.33
CA LYS A 150 -10.16 -10.03 31.05
C LYS A 150 -9.33 -9.17 30.07
N SER A 151 -9.21 -7.84 30.17
CA SER A 151 -8.48 -7.00 31.14
C SER A 151 -6.96 -7.25 31.22
N MET A 152 -6.22 -6.15 31.02
CA MET A 152 -4.79 -5.84 31.29
C MET A 152 -3.78 -6.01 30.13
N GLY A 153 -3.11 -4.90 29.80
CA GLY A 153 -1.92 -4.88 28.95
C GLY A 153 -1.60 -3.50 28.37
N SER A 154 -1.51 -2.46 29.20
CA SER A 154 -0.97 -1.15 28.85
C SER A 154 0.55 -1.21 28.77
N GLU A 155 1.13 -0.96 27.60
CA GLU A 155 2.55 -0.62 27.48
C GLU A 155 2.66 0.77 26.85
N ASN A 156 3.25 1.67 27.63
CA ASN A 156 3.62 3.03 27.26
C ASN A 156 4.67 3.01 26.16
N VAL A 157 4.42 3.76 25.09
CA VAL A 157 5.49 4.34 24.26
C VAL A 157 5.23 5.84 24.22
N GLU A 158 5.92 6.57 25.09
CA GLU A 158 6.12 8.00 24.94
C GLU A 158 7.10 8.21 23.78
N GLU A 159 6.62 8.63 22.60
CA GLU A 159 7.49 9.33 21.65
C GLU A 159 6.70 10.18 20.64
N SER A 160 7.13 11.46 20.53
CA SER A 160 6.80 12.44 19.49
C SER A 160 5.37 13.01 19.45
N THR A 161 5.19 14.15 20.11
CA THR A 161 4.01 15.04 20.00
C THR A 161 3.93 15.82 18.67
N TYR A 162 4.60 15.39 17.59
CA TYR A 162 4.57 16.06 16.27
C TYR A 162 3.67 15.35 15.23
N ILE A 163 2.78 14.44 15.66
CA ILE A 163 1.84 13.75 14.76
C ILE A 163 0.39 14.05 15.18
N ARG A 164 0.01 15.32 15.30
CA ARG A 164 -1.36 15.71 15.70
C ARG A 164 -2.33 16.02 14.56
N ASN A 165 -1.87 16.11 13.32
CA ASN A 165 -2.70 16.59 12.21
C ASN A 165 -2.87 15.59 11.04
N VAL A 166 -2.69 14.29 11.26
CA VAL A 166 -3.18 13.31 10.29
C VAL A 166 -4.67 13.11 10.57
N PRO A 167 -5.59 13.45 9.64
CA PRO A 167 -6.99 13.11 9.82
C PRO A 167 -7.08 11.60 10.02
N ASN A 168 -7.69 11.19 11.13
CA ASN A 168 -7.96 9.80 11.43
C ASN A 168 -9.00 9.34 10.39
N ILE A 169 -8.55 8.77 9.26
CA ILE A 169 -9.46 8.29 8.20
C ILE A 169 -10.14 7.03 8.74
N ILE A 170 -11.26 7.23 9.41
CA ILE A 170 -12.22 6.18 9.73
C ILE A 170 -12.84 5.78 8.40
N ILE A 171 -12.45 4.64 7.86
CA ILE A 171 -13.11 4.04 6.71
C ILE A 171 -14.43 3.46 7.23
N GLU A 172 -15.52 4.23 7.14
CA GLU A 172 -16.87 3.72 7.41
C GLU A 172 -17.15 2.54 6.47
N GLU A 173 -17.48 1.38 7.05
CA GLU A 173 -17.59 0.10 6.34
C GLU A 173 -18.85 -0.03 5.45
N ASP A 174 -19.67 1.02 5.32
CA ASP A 174 -21.06 0.92 4.83
C ASP A 174 -21.40 1.69 3.53
N THR A 175 -20.41 2.00 2.69
CA THR A 175 -20.71 2.48 1.31
C THR A 175 -20.07 1.60 0.24
N LEU A 176 -20.71 0.46 -0.03
CA LEU A 176 -20.90 -0.18 -1.35
C LEU A 176 -21.86 -1.36 -1.24
#